data_AF-A0A246E9K4-F1
#
_entry.id   AF-A0A246E9K4-F1
#
_cell.length_a   1.000
_cell.length_b   1.000
_cell.length_c   1.000
_cell.angle_alpha   90.00
_cell.angle_beta   90.00
_cell.angle_gamma   90.00
#
_symmetry.space_group_name_H-M   'P 1'
#
loop_
_entity.id
_entity.type
_entity.pdbx_description
1 polymer ?
#
loop_
_entity_poly.entity_id
_entity_poly.type
_entity_poly.pdbx_seq_one_letter_code
_entity_poly.pdbx_strand_id
1 'polypeptide(L)'
;MTRTMTARRRARLAVGVTAGAALALALPLAASAHVHVTPEEVAANGSTRIDFSFSHGCDGSPTTALVVDIPAEAQGATPVIDGAWTITTEAGENGIPTRVTYTAVAPIPDAYAASAGMNVIFPGSAEGESFAFPVTQQCETGEAAWVQVAEDGQDPDDLEYPAPVVVVGAAAADAHDGHSEGGHSSGDTADSGTETAAASAPAADPLPIWLSAGALVVAAAALVLAITRRRA
;
A
#
# COMPACT_ATOMS: atom_id res chain seq x y z
N MET A 1 26.95 24.59 -45.72
CA MET A 1 27.32 25.55 -44.65
C MET A 1 27.46 24.77 -43.35
N THR A 2 28.68 24.34 -43.04
CA THR A 2 29.00 23.52 -41.86
C THR A 2 28.92 24.40 -40.62
N ARG A 3 27.92 24.19 -39.76
CA ARG A 3 27.70 25.05 -38.58
C ARG A 3 28.57 24.56 -37.43
N THR A 4 29.81 25.06 -37.35
CA THR A 4 30.76 24.70 -36.30
C THR A 4 30.20 25.09 -34.94
N MET A 5 29.67 24.13 -34.19
CA MET A 5 29.32 24.34 -32.79
C MET A 5 30.58 24.70 -32.00
N THR A 6 30.62 25.92 -31.48
CA THR A 6 31.70 26.42 -30.60
C THR A 6 31.91 25.49 -29.40
N ALA A 7 33.16 25.28 -28.97
CA ALA A 7 33.53 24.41 -27.84
C ALA A 7 32.70 24.69 -26.56
N ARG A 8 32.33 25.95 -26.33
CA ARG A 8 31.45 26.37 -25.21
C ARG A 8 30.04 25.78 -25.26
N ARG A 9 29.46 25.53 -26.45
CA ARG A 9 28.15 24.90 -26.59
C ARG A 9 28.22 23.38 -26.36
N ARG A 10 29.32 22.74 -26.76
CA ARG A 10 29.58 21.31 -26.50
C ARG A 10 29.79 21.03 -25.01
N ALA A 11 30.54 21.89 -24.32
CA ALA A 11 30.73 21.80 -22.88
C ALA A 11 29.42 21.97 -22.09
N ARG A 12 28.57 22.93 -22.48
CA ARG A 12 27.25 23.14 -21.83
C ARG A 12 26.28 21.96 -22.03
N LEU A 13 26.29 21.34 -23.21
CA LEU A 13 25.47 20.14 -23.47
C LEU A 13 25.98 18.92 -22.68
N ALA A 14 27.30 18.73 -22.58
CA ALA A 14 27.88 17.64 -21.80
C ALA A 14 27.54 17.77 -20.31
N VAL A 15 27.69 18.97 -19.74
CA VAL A 15 27.34 19.25 -18.33
C VAL A 15 25.85 19.06 -18.07
N GLY A 16 24.98 19.49 -19.00
CA GLY A 16 23.53 19.31 -18.87
C GLY A 16 23.11 17.83 -18.90
N VAL A 17 23.72 17.01 -19.76
CA VAL A 17 23.44 15.57 -19.83
C VAL A 17 23.94 14.84 -18.58
N THR A 18 25.13 15.17 -18.08
CA THR A 18 25.66 14.55 -16.86
C THR A 18 24.86 14.96 -15.61
N ALA A 19 24.46 16.22 -15.52
CA ALA A 19 23.63 16.70 -14.41
C ALA A 19 22.22 16.10 -14.45
N GLY A 20 21.61 16.01 -15.64
CA GLY A 20 20.31 15.37 -15.83
C GLY A 20 20.33 13.87 -15.53
N ALA A 21 21.38 13.15 -15.93
CA ALA A 21 21.55 11.74 -15.61
C ALA A 21 21.79 11.50 -14.11
N ALA A 22 22.55 12.35 -13.44
CA ALA A 22 22.76 12.26 -11.99
C ALA A 22 21.47 12.52 -11.21
N LEU A 23 20.66 13.50 -11.63
CA LEU A 23 19.37 13.79 -10.98
C LEU A 23 18.36 12.67 -11.22
N ALA A 24 18.28 12.12 -12.44
CA ALA A 24 17.39 11.00 -12.76
C ALA A 24 17.72 9.71 -11.98
N LEU A 25 18.99 9.49 -11.60
CA LEU A 25 19.42 8.37 -10.78
C LEU A 25 19.25 8.61 -9.27
N ALA A 26 19.12 9.87 -8.84
CA ALA A 26 18.95 10.23 -7.42
C ALA A 26 17.47 10.26 -6.97
N LEU A 27 16.52 10.33 -7.91
CA LEU A 27 15.09 10.46 -7.62
C LEU A 27 14.33 9.20 -7.15
N PRO A 28 14.79 7.94 -7.29
CA PRO A 28 13.98 6.80 -6.84
C PRO A 28 14.11 6.46 -5.34
N LEU A 29 14.77 7.30 -4.52
CA LEU A 29 15.00 7.00 -3.10
C LEU A 29 13.88 7.46 -2.15
N ALA A 30 12.85 8.15 -2.64
CA ALA A 30 11.61 8.34 -1.90
C ALA A 30 10.71 7.09 -2.04
N ALA A 31 11.29 5.91 -1.88
CA ALA A 31 10.58 4.64 -1.94
C ALA A 31 9.85 4.41 -0.61
N SER A 32 8.55 4.67 -0.61
CA SER A 32 7.52 4.26 0.37
C SER A 32 8.06 3.72 1.70
N ALA A 33 8.41 4.62 2.63
CA ALA A 33 8.73 4.27 4.01
C ALA A 33 7.47 4.16 4.89
N HIS A 34 6.31 4.52 4.34
CA HIS A 34 5.05 4.62 5.08
C HIS A 34 4.56 3.23 5.46
N VAL A 35 3.88 3.13 6.61
CA VAL A 35 3.08 1.95 6.91
C VAL A 35 1.82 2.02 6.03
N HIS A 36 1.51 0.91 5.36
CA HIS A 36 0.30 0.75 4.54
C HIS A 36 -0.65 -0.25 5.17
N VAL A 37 -1.95 -0.06 4.99
CA VAL A 37 -2.97 -1.06 5.34
C VAL A 37 -3.48 -1.75 4.08
N THR A 38 -3.72 -3.05 4.16
CA THR A 38 -4.34 -3.80 3.06
C THR A 38 -5.31 -4.83 3.61
N PRO A 39 -6.53 -4.96 3.04
CA PRO A 39 -7.13 -4.06 2.05
C PRO A 39 -7.45 -2.68 2.64
N GLU A 40 -7.58 -1.68 1.77
CA GLU A 40 -8.01 -0.32 2.13
C GLU A 40 -9.55 -0.19 2.21
N GLU A 41 -10.28 -1.24 1.81
CA GLU A 41 -11.74 -1.31 1.93
C GLU A 41 -12.14 -2.57 2.71
N VAL A 42 -13.04 -2.42 3.69
CA VAL A 42 -13.59 -3.51 4.50
C VAL A 42 -15.12 -3.49 4.46
N ALA A 43 -15.76 -4.64 4.65
CA ALA A 43 -17.21 -4.71 4.63
C ALA A 43 -17.83 -4.32 5.98
N ALA A 44 -18.91 -3.54 5.98
CA ALA A 44 -19.67 -3.28 7.20
C ALA A 44 -20.33 -4.55 7.76
N ASN A 45 -20.51 -4.63 9.08
CA ASN A 45 -21.07 -5.79 9.81
C ASN A 45 -20.38 -7.14 9.55
N GLY A 46 -19.20 -7.14 8.93
CA GLY A 46 -18.40 -8.32 8.67
C GLY A 46 -17.06 -8.26 9.40
N SER A 47 -16.44 -9.42 9.58
CA SER A 47 -15.05 -9.51 10.02
C SER A 47 -14.14 -9.52 8.79
N THR A 48 -13.32 -8.49 8.62
CA THR A 48 -12.34 -8.41 7.53
C THR A 48 -10.92 -8.43 8.08
N ARG A 49 -10.05 -9.24 7.47
CA ARG A 49 -8.62 -9.26 7.73
C ARG A 49 -7.98 -8.03 7.11
N ILE A 50 -7.26 -7.25 7.91
CA ILE A 50 -6.35 -6.19 7.46
C ILE A 50 -4.92 -6.46 7.92
N ASP A 51 -3.96 -6.03 7.12
CA ASP A 51 -2.52 -6.16 7.38
C ASP A 51 -1.84 -4.79 7.24
N PHE A 52 -1.14 -4.37 8.31
CA PHE A 52 -0.26 -3.22 8.32
C PHE A 52 1.13 -3.66 7.86
N SER A 53 1.66 -3.08 6.80
CA SER A 53 2.93 -3.46 6.20
C SER A 53 3.91 -2.29 6.09
N PHE A 54 5.19 -2.59 6.22
CA PHE A 54 6.29 -1.64 6.01
C PHE A 54 7.45 -2.34 5.28
N SER A 55 8.29 -1.56 4.59
CA SER A 55 9.44 -2.05 3.82
C SER A 55 10.79 -1.58 4.34
N HIS A 56 10.81 -0.63 5.27
CA HIS A 56 12.00 0.01 5.82
C HIS A 56 11.86 0.25 7.32
N GLY A 57 13.00 0.43 7.98
CA GLY A 57 13.06 0.88 9.37
C GLY A 57 13.05 2.40 9.51
N CYS A 58 13.15 2.90 10.74
CA CYS A 58 13.15 4.33 11.04
C CYS A 58 14.53 4.90 10.71
N ASP A 59 14.62 5.71 9.65
CA ASP A 59 15.90 6.23 9.12
C ASP A 59 16.96 5.13 8.91
N GLY A 60 16.52 3.93 8.51
CA GLY A 60 17.38 2.76 8.32
C GLY A 60 17.70 1.95 9.59
N SER A 61 17.19 2.36 10.76
CA SER A 61 17.31 1.60 12.01
C SER A 61 16.33 0.42 12.01
N PRO A 62 16.73 -0.80 12.44
CA PRO A 62 15.83 -1.96 12.50
C PRO A 62 14.56 -1.71 13.32
N THR A 63 13.42 -2.19 12.81
CA THR A 63 12.10 -2.08 13.46
C THR A 63 11.99 -3.09 14.59
N THR A 64 11.55 -2.65 15.76
CA THR A 64 11.37 -3.48 16.96
C THR A 64 9.89 -3.66 17.32
N ALA A 65 9.02 -2.72 16.95
CA ALA A 65 7.58 -2.88 17.15
C ALA A 65 6.73 -2.04 16.20
N LEU A 66 5.48 -2.48 15.97
CA LEU A 66 4.39 -1.67 15.46
C LEU A 66 3.34 -1.49 16.58
N VAL A 67 3.02 -0.24 16.89
CA VAL A 67 1.95 0.12 17.82
C VAL A 67 0.81 0.70 17.00
N VAL A 68 -0.33 0.01 16.99
CA VAL A 68 -1.51 0.37 16.21
C VAL A 68 -2.61 0.84 17.15
N ASP A 69 -3.07 2.07 16.97
CA ASP A 69 -4.26 2.61 17.64
C ASP A 69 -5.52 2.22 16.86
N ILE A 70 -6.53 1.74 17.58
CA ILE A 70 -7.78 1.23 17.00
C ILE A 70 -8.84 2.35 17.02
N PRO A 71 -9.51 2.64 15.88
CA PRO A 71 -10.64 3.57 15.83
C PRO A 71 -11.72 3.24 16.86
N ALA A 72 -12.30 4.25 17.49
CA ALA A 72 -13.33 4.06 18.51
C ALA A 72 -14.61 3.42 17.95
N GLU A 73 -14.85 3.59 16.65
CA GLU A 73 -15.99 3.07 15.90
C GLU A 73 -15.87 1.58 15.58
N ALA A 74 -14.68 1.00 15.70
CA ALA A 74 -14.48 -0.43 15.52
C ALA A 74 -15.25 -1.21 16.60
N GLN A 75 -16.10 -2.15 16.17
CA GLN A 75 -16.80 -3.09 17.02
C GLN A 75 -16.01 -4.39 17.29
N GLY A 76 -14.85 -4.53 16.67
CA GLY A 76 -13.94 -5.61 16.93
C GLY A 76 -12.57 -5.33 16.33
N ALA A 77 -11.53 -5.68 17.06
CA ALA A 77 -10.14 -5.66 16.60
C ALA A 77 -9.43 -6.87 17.22
N THR A 78 -9.31 -7.94 16.44
CA THR A 78 -8.70 -9.19 16.89
C THR A 78 -7.35 -9.37 16.21
N PRO A 79 -6.21 -9.20 16.92
CA PRO A 79 -4.90 -9.46 16.34
C PRO A 79 -4.79 -10.91 15.87
N VAL A 80 -4.15 -11.14 14.73
CA VAL A 80 -3.81 -12.51 14.30
C VAL A 80 -2.39 -12.80 14.72
N ILE A 81 -2.22 -13.97 15.32
CA ILE A 81 -0.93 -14.47 15.75
C ILE A 81 -0.12 -14.87 14.51
N ASP A 82 1.10 -14.35 14.45
CA ASP A 82 2.14 -14.75 13.53
C ASP A 82 3.44 -14.98 14.33
N GLY A 83 4.27 -15.92 13.90
CA GLY A 83 5.47 -16.35 14.62
C GLY A 83 6.56 -15.27 14.74
N ALA A 84 6.46 -14.19 13.97
CA ALA A 84 7.40 -13.06 14.03
C ALA A 84 7.11 -12.08 15.18
N TRP A 85 5.92 -12.15 15.80
CA TRP A 85 5.44 -11.12 16.74
C TRP A 85 5.06 -11.67 18.12
N THR A 86 5.45 -10.95 19.16
CA THR A 86 4.80 -10.98 20.48
C THR A 86 3.73 -9.89 20.51
N ILE A 87 2.49 -10.24 20.83
CA ILE A 87 1.34 -9.33 20.74
C ILE A 87 0.81 -8.99 22.14
N THR A 88 0.63 -7.70 22.42
CA THR A 88 -0.07 -7.21 23.61
C THR A 88 -1.21 -6.27 23.22
N THR A 89 -2.30 -6.29 23.98
CA THR A 89 -3.47 -5.43 23.74
C THR A 89 -3.83 -4.61 24.97
N GLU A 90 -4.27 -3.38 24.74
CA GLU A 90 -4.90 -2.53 25.75
C GLU A 90 -6.41 -2.57 25.52
N ALA A 91 -7.15 -3.20 26.42
CA ALA A 91 -8.60 -3.33 26.30
C ALA A 91 -9.31 -2.00 26.64
N GLY A 92 -10.28 -1.61 25.81
CA GLY A 92 -11.23 -0.55 26.11
C GLY A 92 -12.34 -1.01 27.06
N GLU A 93 -13.21 -0.08 27.47
CA GLU A 93 -14.30 -0.34 28.41
C GLU A 93 -15.31 -1.39 27.91
N ASN A 94 -15.47 -1.50 26.60
CA ASN A 94 -16.32 -2.46 25.91
C ASN A 94 -15.62 -3.82 25.64
N GLY A 95 -14.38 -3.99 26.11
CA GLY A 95 -13.56 -5.19 25.88
C GLY A 95 -12.91 -5.26 24.50
N ILE A 96 -13.14 -4.28 23.62
CA ILE A 96 -12.48 -4.17 22.33
C ILE A 96 -11.12 -3.48 22.53
N PRO A 97 -10.03 -3.98 21.94
CA PRO A 97 -8.73 -3.31 22.05
C PRO A 97 -8.80 -1.86 21.53
N THR A 98 -8.27 -0.92 22.31
CA THR A 98 -8.03 0.46 21.87
C THR A 98 -6.64 0.63 21.27
N ARG A 99 -5.72 -0.27 21.64
CA ARG A 99 -4.36 -0.35 21.09
C ARG A 99 -3.88 -1.79 21.02
N VAL A 100 -3.16 -2.09 19.95
CA VAL A 100 -2.46 -3.37 19.74
C VAL A 100 -0.98 -3.08 19.50
N THR A 101 -0.10 -3.72 20.27
CA THR A 101 1.35 -3.65 20.06
C THR A 101 1.87 -4.98 19.56
N TYR A 102 2.51 -4.97 18.39
CA TYR A 102 3.23 -6.08 17.81
C TYR A 102 4.72 -5.86 18.03
N THR A 103 5.32 -6.57 18.97
CA THR A 103 6.76 -6.53 19.25
C THR A 103 7.46 -7.63 18.47
N ALA A 104 8.44 -7.28 17.64
CA ALA A 104 9.17 -8.26 16.84
C ALA A 104 9.97 -9.19 17.76
N VAL A 105 9.92 -10.49 17.51
CA VAL A 105 10.71 -11.49 18.29
C VAL A 105 12.21 -11.27 18.09
N ALA A 106 12.61 -10.74 16.94
CA ALA A 106 13.93 -10.19 16.67
C ALA A 106 13.78 -8.87 15.87
N PRO A 107 14.63 -7.85 16.09
CA PRO A 107 14.57 -6.61 15.31
C PRO A 107 14.62 -6.89 13.80
N ILE A 108 13.70 -6.28 13.06
CA ILE A 108 13.55 -6.47 11.62
C ILE A 108 14.48 -5.48 10.91
N PRO A 109 15.54 -5.95 10.23
CA PRO A 109 16.49 -5.04 9.59
C PRO A 109 15.84 -4.27 8.44
N ASP A 110 16.34 -3.06 8.16
CA ASP A 110 15.82 -2.14 7.14
C ASP A 110 15.68 -2.76 5.73
N ALA A 111 16.48 -3.78 5.41
CA ALA A 111 16.43 -4.44 4.11
C ALA A 111 15.28 -5.46 3.96
N TYR A 112 14.39 -5.58 4.96
CA TYR A 112 13.29 -6.54 4.97
C TYR A 112 11.95 -5.84 5.17
N ALA A 113 10.98 -6.24 4.37
CA ALA A 113 9.59 -5.90 4.60
C ALA A 113 8.94 -6.87 5.59
N ALA A 114 7.98 -6.38 6.36
CA ALA A 114 7.18 -7.19 7.27
C ALA A 114 5.75 -6.65 7.38
N SER A 115 4.86 -7.47 7.91
CA SER A 115 3.48 -7.07 8.20
C SER A 115 2.99 -7.61 9.54
N ALA A 116 2.03 -6.90 10.11
CA ALA A 116 1.27 -7.29 11.29
C ALA A 116 -0.20 -7.10 10.97
N GLY A 117 -1.05 -8.09 11.28
CA GLY A 117 -2.46 -7.96 10.90
C GLY A 117 -3.43 -8.30 12.01
N MET A 118 -4.67 -7.89 11.79
CA MET A 118 -5.81 -8.10 12.66
C MET A 118 -7.10 -8.31 11.85
N ASN A 119 -8.11 -8.90 12.47
CA ASN A 119 -9.47 -8.91 11.95
C ASN A 119 -10.23 -7.75 12.58
N VAL A 120 -10.82 -6.89 11.76
CA VAL A 120 -11.62 -5.74 12.20
C VAL A 120 -13.10 -5.94 11.86
N ILE A 121 -13.97 -5.33 12.67
CA ILE A 121 -15.41 -5.27 12.44
C ILE A 121 -15.86 -3.83 12.62
N PHE A 122 -16.59 -3.29 11.64
CA PHE A 122 -17.23 -1.97 11.72
C PHE A 122 -18.76 -2.11 11.69
N PRO A 123 -19.51 -1.20 12.34
CA PRO A 123 -20.97 -1.21 12.28
C PRO A 123 -21.49 -0.87 10.87
N GLY A 124 -22.69 -1.37 10.55
CA GLY A 124 -23.43 -0.94 9.36
C GLY A 124 -23.65 0.58 9.27
N SER A 125 -23.71 1.27 10.41
CA SER A 125 -23.85 2.73 10.43
C SER A 125 -22.62 3.49 9.92
N ALA A 126 -21.48 2.81 9.79
CA ALA A 126 -20.23 3.39 9.30
C ALA A 126 -20.03 3.20 7.79
N GLU A 127 -21.01 2.64 7.07
CA GLU A 127 -20.93 2.47 5.61
C GLU A 127 -20.67 3.82 4.90
N GLY A 128 -19.65 3.83 4.03
CA GLY A 128 -19.19 5.02 3.32
C GLY A 128 -18.23 5.91 4.11
N GLU A 129 -17.97 5.61 5.38
CA GLU A 129 -17.03 6.34 6.22
C GLU A 129 -15.60 5.79 6.10
N SER A 130 -14.62 6.60 6.47
CA SER A 130 -13.20 6.25 6.47
C SER A 130 -12.62 6.38 7.87
N PHE A 131 -11.87 5.37 8.31
CA PHE A 131 -11.25 5.34 9.62
C PHE A 131 -9.74 5.21 9.49
N ALA A 132 -9.04 6.17 10.09
CA ALA A 132 -7.59 6.13 10.21
C ALA A 132 -7.18 5.20 11.35
N PHE A 133 -6.14 4.42 11.12
CA PHE A 133 -5.44 3.60 12.11
C PHE A 133 -4.07 4.21 12.34
N PRO A 134 -3.89 5.12 13.31
CA PRO A 134 -2.57 5.65 13.64
C PRO A 134 -1.59 4.52 13.99
N VAL A 135 -0.40 4.56 13.40
CA VAL A 135 0.66 3.57 13.65
C VAL A 135 1.95 4.27 14.06
N THR A 136 2.49 3.87 15.21
CA THR A 136 3.87 4.21 15.59
C THR A 136 4.77 3.02 15.33
N GLN A 137 5.73 3.19 14.43
CA GLN A 137 6.81 2.24 14.16
C GLN A 137 7.98 2.56 15.08
N GLN A 138 8.27 1.66 16.01
CA GLN A 138 9.41 1.79 16.91
C GLN A 138 10.61 1.06 16.32
N CYS A 139 11.80 1.66 16.46
CA CYS A 139 13.04 1.10 15.98
C CYS A 139 14.09 1.07 17.09
N GLU A 140 15.21 0.39 16.85
CA GLU A 140 16.33 0.39 17.81
C GLU A 140 16.83 1.81 18.12
N THR A 141 16.79 2.69 17.12
CA THR A 141 17.06 4.13 17.25
C THR A 141 15.90 4.91 16.64
N GLY A 142 15.21 5.69 17.49
CA GLY A 142 14.11 6.55 17.06
C GLY A 142 12.81 5.80 16.76
N GLU A 143 11.88 6.52 16.15
CA GLU A 143 10.55 6.05 15.78
C GLU A 143 10.02 6.83 14.58
N ALA A 144 9.07 6.26 13.85
CA ALA A 144 8.28 6.93 12.83
C ALA A 144 6.80 6.88 13.22
N ALA A 145 6.14 8.04 13.27
CA ALA A 145 4.76 8.19 13.74
C ALA A 145 3.81 8.46 12.56
N TRP A 146 3.29 7.40 11.95
CA TRP A 146 2.28 7.41 10.89
C TRP A 146 0.89 7.68 11.49
N VAL A 147 0.66 8.91 11.94
CA VAL A 147 -0.50 9.28 12.78
C VAL A 147 -1.30 10.47 12.25
N GLN A 148 -0.86 11.10 11.16
CA GLN A 148 -1.52 12.29 10.63
C GLN A 148 -2.81 11.91 9.90
N VAL A 149 -3.86 12.68 10.13
CA VAL A 149 -5.16 12.57 9.45
C VAL A 149 -5.40 13.91 8.74
N ALA A 150 -5.86 13.85 7.48
CA ALA A 150 -6.10 15.04 6.69
C ALA A 150 -7.26 15.87 7.28
N GLU A 151 -7.08 17.19 7.35
CA GLU A 151 -8.18 18.10 7.68
C GLU A 151 -9.16 18.25 6.50
N ASP A 152 -10.36 18.80 6.77
CA ASP A 152 -11.37 19.03 5.73
C ASP A 152 -10.81 19.85 4.56
N GLY A 153 -10.78 19.24 3.37
CA GLY A 153 -10.30 19.86 2.14
C GLY A 153 -8.78 19.86 1.96
N GLN A 154 -8.02 19.21 2.85
CA GLN A 154 -6.61 18.90 2.66
C GLN A 154 -6.46 17.63 1.80
N ASP A 155 -5.46 17.61 0.92
CA ASP A 155 -5.08 16.40 0.20
C ASP A 155 -4.32 15.45 1.14
N PRO A 156 -4.78 14.20 1.37
CA PRO A 156 -4.07 13.24 2.21
C PRO A 156 -2.64 12.93 1.72
N ASP A 157 -2.38 13.07 0.43
CA ASP A 157 -1.06 12.82 -0.16
C ASP A 157 -0.03 13.91 0.19
N ASP A 158 -0.49 15.07 0.69
CA ASP A 158 0.38 16.14 1.17
C ASP A 158 0.86 15.91 2.63
N LEU A 159 0.36 14.88 3.32
CA LEU A 159 0.80 14.52 4.66
C LEU A 159 2.18 13.85 4.63
N GLU A 160 3.05 14.26 5.55
CA GLU A 160 4.41 13.70 5.65
C GLU A 160 4.40 12.32 6.32
N TYR A 161 3.50 12.13 7.29
CA TYR A 161 3.35 10.88 8.03
C TYR A 161 1.86 10.47 8.12
N PRO A 162 1.21 10.17 6.98
CA PRO A 162 -0.20 9.81 6.95
C PRO A 162 -0.45 8.51 7.72
N ALA A 163 -1.49 8.49 8.54
CA ALA A 163 -1.99 7.26 9.12
C ALA A 163 -2.61 6.37 8.03
N PRO A 164 -2.43 5.04 8.07
CA PRO A 164 -3.19 4.11 7.24
C PRO A 164 -4.70 4.32 7.40
N VAL A 165 -5.46 4.31 6.30
CA VAL A 165 -6.91 4.52 6.31
C VAL A 165 -7.63 3.34 5.71
N VAL A 166 -8.76 2.97 6.30
CA VAL A 166 -9.68 1.97 5.77
C VAL A 166 -11.04 2.62 5.52
N VAL A 167 -11.61 2.38 4.34
CA VAL A 167 -12.99 2.74 3.98
C VAL A 167 -13.92 1.58 4.33
N VAL A 168 -15.06 1.86 4.96
CA VAL A 168 -16.08 0.86 5.22
C VAL A 168 -17.05 0.83 4.04
N GLY A 169 -16.96 -0.23 3.24
CA GLY A 169 -17.87 -0.51 2.14
C GLY A 169 -19.20 -1.12 2.60
N ALA A 170 -20.01 -1.51 1.61
CA ALA A 170 -21.30 -2.13 1.85
C ALA A 170 -21.19 -3.38 2.74
N ALA A 171 -22.27 -3.69 3.45
CA ALA A 171 -22.30 -4.87 4.30
C ALA A 171 -22.01 -6.16 3.50
N ALA A 172 -21.24 -7.06 4.11
CA ALA A 172 -21.00 -8.37 3.50
C ALA A 172 -22.35 -9.09 3.36
N ALA A 173 -22.66 -9.61 2.17
CA ALA A 173 -23.85 -10.44 2.00
C ALA A 173 -23.73 -11.70 2.86
N ASP A 174 -24.77 -12.01 3.63
CA ASP A 174 -24.85 -13.20 4.47
C ASP A 174 -24.73 -14.48 3.62
N ALA A 175 -23.51 -14.95 3.39
CA ALA A 175 -23.25 -16.33 2.95
C ALA A 175 -23.31 -17.26 4.16
N HIS A 176 -24.45 -17.28 4.85
CA HIS A 176 -24.79 -18.36 5.75
C HIS A 176 -25.25 -19.54 4.91
N ASP A 177 -24.29 -20.29 4.35
CA ASP A 177 -24.56 -21.63 3.86
C ASP A 177 -25.10 -22.46 5.02
N GLY A 178 -26.38 -22.79 4.93
CA GLY A 178 -27.09 -23.53 5.95
C GLY A 178 -26.41 -24.88 6.20
N HIS A 179 -26.02 -25.12 7.45
CA HIS A 179 -25.72 -26.47 7.92
C HIS A 179 -27.00 -27.30 7.87
N SER A 180 -27.29 -27.88 6.71
CA SER A 180 -28.27 -28.93 6.56
C SER A 180 -27.61 -30.24 7.00
N GLU A 181 -27.89 -30.63 8.25
CA GLU A 181 -27.74 -32.00 8.74
C GLU A 181 -28.48 -32.96 7.80
N GLY A 182 -27.76 -33.88 7.14
CA GLY A 182 -28.36 -34.76 6.16
C GLY A 182 -27.43 -35.84 5.61
N GLY A 183 -27.36 -36.97 6.32
CA GLY A 183 -27.48 -38.32 5.76
C GLY A 183 -26.50 -38.78 4.68
N HIS A 184 -25.65 -39.74 5.07
CA HIS A 184 -24.90 -40.61 4.17
C HIS A 184 -25.82 -41.32 3.17
N SER A 185 -25.58 -41.14 1.87
CA SER A 185 -25.94 -42.14 0.86
C SER A 185 -25.06 -41.98 -0.38
N SER A 186 -24.37 -43.07 -0.71
CA SER A 186 -23.65 -43.27 -1.96
C SER A 186 -24.62 -43.24 -3.15
N GLY A 187 -24.16 -42.70 -4.27
CA GLY A 187 -24.88 -42.72 -5.54
C GLY A 187 -24.02 -42.16 -6.67
N ASP A 188 -23.46 -43.06 -7.46
CA ASP A 188 -22.70 -42.82 -8.69
C ASP A 188 -23.63 -42.37 -9.83
N THR A 189 -23.22 -41.38 -10.64
CA THR A 189 -23.34 -41.28 -12.13
C THR A 189 -23.39 -39.85 -12.70
N ALA A 190 -22.45 -39.61 -13.62
CA ALA A 190 -22.54 -38.90 -14.91
C ALA A 190 -22.82 -37.39 -15.01
N ASP A 191 -21.74 -36.68 -15.36
CA ASP A 191 -21.56 -35.75 -16.50
C ASP A 191 -22.73 -34.87 -16.98
N SER A 192 -22.54 -33.56 -16.86
CA SER A 192 -22.91 -32.57 -17.89
C SER A 192 -22.16 -31.28 -17.63
N GLY A 193 -21.37 -30.86 -18.61
CA GLY A 193 -20.57 -29.65 -18.57
C GLY A 193 -21.41 -28.38 -18.47
N THR A 194 -20.84 -27.38 -17.82
CA THR A 194 -21.15 -25.97 -18.07
C THR A 194 -19.86 -25.20 -17.87
N GLU A 195 -19.38 -24.62 -18.97
CA GLU A 195 -18.22 -23.73 -19.00
C GLU A 195 -18.48 -22.55 -18.05
N THR A 196 -17.62 -22.40 -17.05
CA THR A 196 -17.60 -21.20 -16.22
C THR A 196 -16.98 -20.09 -17.06
N ALA A 197 -17.81 -19.18 -17.54
CA ALA A 197 -17.38 -17.94 -18.15
C ALA A 197 -16.52 -17.18 -17.12
N ALA A 198 -15.23 -17.04 -17.43
CA ALA A 198 -14.33 -16.19 -16.69
C ALA A 198 -14.87 -14.76 -16.71
N ALA A 199 -15.25 -14.25 -15.54
CA ALA A 199 -15.56 -12.84 -15.36
C ALA A 199 -14.34 -12.03 -15.79
N SER A 200 -14.54 -11.19 -16.80
CA SER A 200 -13.50 -10.29 -17.28
C SER A 200 -13.18 -9.27 -16.19
N ALA A 201 -11.92 -9.20 -15.77
CA ALA A 201 -11.43 -8.08 -14.96
C ALA A 201 -11.70 -6.76 -15.71
N PRO A 202 -12.05 -5.66 -15.01
CA PRO A 202 -12.14 -4.36 -15.65
C PRO A 202 -10.79 -4.03 -16.29
N ALA A 203 -10.83 -3.57 -17.55
CA ALA A 203 -9.63 -3.13 -18.26
C ALA A 203 -9.03 -1.94 -17.50
N ALA A 204 -7.77 -2.07 -17.07
CA ALA A 204 -7.01 -0.98 -16.48
C ALA A 204 -7.02 0.24 -17.42
N ASP A 205 -7.14 1.45 -16.85
CA ASP A 205 -7.12 2.69 -17.61
C ASP A 205 -5.86 2.74 -18.49
N PRO A 206 -6.00 2.87 -19.83
CA PRO A 206 -4.84 2.82 -20.72
C PRO A 206 -4.07 4.16 -20.75
N LEU A 207 -4.58 5.19 -20.07
CA LEU A 207 -3.99 6.54 -20.04
C LEU A 207 -2.52 6.57 -19.60
N PRO A 208 -2.09 5.87 -18.52
CA PRO A 208 -0.68 5.84 -18.11
C PRO A 208 0.22 5.16 -19.16
N ILE A 209 -0.30 4.15 -19.85
CA ILE A 209 0.40 3.43 -20.92
C ILE A 209 0.58 4.33 -22.15
N TRP A 210 -0.45 5.08 -22.52
CA TRP A 210 -0.36 6.03 -23.63
C TRP A 210 0.54 7.23 -23.33
N LEU A 211 0.52 7.74 -22.09
CA LEU A 211 1.40 8.83 -21.66
C LEU A 211 2.87 8.40 -21.65
N SER A 212 3.18 7.20 -21.14
CA SER A 212 4.54 6.65 -21.15
C SER A 212 5.05 6.35 -22.56
N ALA A 213 4.21 5.78 -23.44
CA ALA A 213 4.54 5.60 -24.85
C ALA A 213 4.79 6.94 -25.56
N GLY A 214 3.95 7.96 -25.31
CA GLY A 214 4.13 9.30 -25.84
C GLY A 214 5.45 9.95 -25.41
N ALA A 215 5.78 9.85 -24.12
CA ALA A 215 7.05 10.35 -23.58
C ALA A 215 8.27 9.68 -24.24
N LEU A 216 8.19 8.36 -24.48
CA LEU A 216 9.27 7.59 -25.11
C LEU A 216 9.47 7.99 -26.58
N VAL A 217 8.38 8.26 -27.31
CA VAL A 217 8.44 8.77 -28.70
C VAL A 217 9.06 10.17 -28.75
N VAL A 218 8.70 11.06 -27.83
CA VAL A 218 9.28 12.41 -27.75
C VAL A 218 10.78 12.34 -27.42
N ALA A 219 11.18 11.48 -26.49
CA ALA A 219 12.58 11.26 -26.15
C ALA A 219 13.38 10.71 -27.35
N ALA A 220 12.83 9.74 -28.09
CA ALA A 220 13.44 9.20 -29.29
C ALA A 220 13.57 10.26 -30.39
N ALA A 221 12.54 11.09 -30.60
CA ALA A 221 12.57 12.18 -31.57
C ALA A 221 13.61 13.24 -31.20
N ALA A 222 13.70 13.61 -29.92
CA ALA A 222 14.72 14.54 -29.43
C ALA A 222 16.14 13.98 -29.62
N LEU A 223 16.34 12.69 -29.39
CA LEU A 223 17.62 12.01 -29.62
C LEU A 223 18.00 12.01 -31.11
N VAL A 224 17.06 11.67 -32.00
CA VAL A 224 17.26 11.70 -33.46
C VAL A 224 17.57 13.14 -33.94
N LEU A 225 16.85 14.14 -33.43
CA LEU A 225 17.10 15.55 -33.75
C LEU A 225 18.47 16.02 -33.25
N ALA A 226 18.91 15.55 -32.08
CA ALA A 226 20.25 15.83 -31.56
C ALA A 226 21.34 15.19 -32.41
N ILE A 227 21.16 13.94 -32.85
CA ILE A 227 22.11 13.20 -33.70
C ILE A 227 22.18 13.82 -35.10
N THR A 228 21.05 14.16 -35.72
CA THR A 228 20.99 14.75 -37.07
C THR A 228 21.59 16.16 -37.09
N ARG A 229 21.31 16.99 -36.07
CA ARG A 229 21.95 18.31 -35.91
C ARG A 229 23.44 18.25 -35.58
N ARG A 230 23.96 17.12 -35.12
CA ARG A 230 25.39 16.88 -34.91
C ARG A 230 26.10 16.42 -36.19
N ARG A 231 25.36 15.90 -37.18
CA ARG A 231 25.86 15.40 -38.47
C ARG A 231 25.79 16.44 -39.60
N ALA A 232 24.98 17.48 -39.47
CA ALA A 232 24.90 18.63 -40.39
C ALA A 232 25.82 19.79 -39.94
#